data_AF-A0A849I691-F1
#
_entry.id   AF-A0A849I691-F1
#
_cell.length_a   1.000
_cell.length_b   1.000
_cell.length_c   1.000
_cell.angle_alpha   90.00
_cell.angle_beta   90.00
_cell.angle_gamma   90.00
#
_symmetry.space_group_name_H-M   'P 1'
#
loop_
_entity.id
_entity.type
_entity.pdbx_description
1 polymer ?
#
loop_
_entity_poly.entity_id
_entity_poly.type
_entity_poly.pdbx_seq_one_letter_code
_entity_poly.pdbx_strand_id
1 'polypeptide(L)'
;MAHRVLVTGASIAGCTAAWWLSHLGNEVTVVERTAEFRDGGQNIDVRGIGREVLRRMGLEQRVLECGTGETGTAWVDGDGRIVAQFTTDELGGDGPTAEMEILRGDLARVLYEAARDTVEFRFGDSIRGQGIPKIAPKLANPKTRLGIRLLHAALRIASTRGVRLIAGRLFSRPPKAPDISVYEHPAG
;
A
#
# COMPACT_ATOMS: atom_id res chain seq x y z
N MET A 1 15.67 1.89 21.79
CA MET A 1 14.86 3.00 22.33
C MET A 1 13.49 2.93 21.67
N ALA A 2 12.40 3.19 22.39
CA ALA A 2 11.06 3.21 21.79
C ALA A 2 10.90 4.51 20.97
N HIS A 3 10.58 4.38 19.67
CA HIS A 3 10.26 5.53 18.82
C HIS A 3 8.75 5.76 18.77
N ARG A 4 8.35 7.01 18.53
CA ARG A 4 6.96 7.35 18.15
C ARG A 4 6.83 7.35 16.65
N VAL A 5 5.95 6.50 16.12
CA VAL A 5 5.77 6.31 14.68
C VAL A 5 4.33 6.59 14.28
N LEU A 6 4.15 7.44 13.26
CA LEU A 6 2.85 7.72 12.65
C LEU A 6 2.74 6.95 11.33
N VAL A 7 1.72 6.10 11.21
CA VAL A 7 1.37 5.37 9.99
C VAL A 7 0.11 5.99 9.38
N THR A 8 0.10 6.22 8.07
CA THR A 8 -1.05 6.81 7.36
C THR A 8 -1.78 5.76 6.52
N GLY A 9 -2.99 5.42 6.93
CA GLY A 9 -3.92 4.49 6.28
C GLY A 9 -4.11 3.20 7.06
N ALA A 10 -5.37 2.86 7.35
CA ALA A 10 -5.76 1.62 8.04
C ALA A 10 -6.27 0.58 7.02
N SER A 11 -5.36 0.08 6.20
CA SER A 11 -5.61 -1.05 5.29
C SER A 11 -4.44 -2.03 5.38
N ILE A 12 -4.23 -2.89 4.38
CA ILE A 12 -3.25 -3.99 4.41
C ILE A 12 -1.86 -3.51 4.85
N ALA A 13 -1.19 -2.68 4.05
CA ALA A 13 0.18 -2.26 4.34
C ALA A 13 0.31 -1.48 5.66
N GLY A 14 -0.66 -0.61 5.96
CA GLY A 14 -0.62 0.20 7.18
C GLY A 14 -0.81 -0.63 8.45
N CYS A 15 -1.77 -1.56 8.45
CA CYS A 15 -1.99 -2.45 9.60
C CYS A 15 -0.83 -3.43 9.78
N THR A 16 -0.31 -4.02 8.70
CA THR A 16 0.87 -4.89 8.76
C THR A 16 2.10 -4.15 9.29
N ALA A 17 2.39 -2.94 8.80
CA ALA A 17 3.51 -2.15 9.28
C ALA A 17 3.34 -1.78 10.75
N ALA A 18 2.14 -1.34 11.14
CA ALA A 18 1.86 -0.96 12.52
C ALA A 18 2.02 -2.13 13.50
N TRP A 19 1.56 -3.33 13.11
CA TRP A 19 1.75 -4.55 13.88
C TRP A 19 3.24 -4.82 14.12
N TRP A 20 4.06 -4.87 13.07
CA TRP A 20 5.50 -5.16 13.18
C TRP A 20 6.25 -4.09 13.97
N LEU A 21 5.95 -2.81 13.73
CA LEU A 21 6.59 -1.70 14.45
C LEU A 21 6.25 -1.74 15.95
N SER A 22 4.99 -2.03 16.31
CA SER A 22 4.57 -2.19 17.70
C SER A 22 5.27 -3.39 18.36
N HIS A 23 5.38 -4.53 17.67
CA HIS A 23 6.09 -5.72 18.16
C HIS A 23 7.61 -5.52 18.32
N LEU A 24 8.18 -4.51 17.65
CA LEU A 24 9.56 -4.07 17.85
C LEU A 24 9.72 -3.07 19.02
N GLY A 25 8.66 -2.81 19.79
CA GLY A 25 8.67 -1.96 20.97
C GLY A 25 8.48 -0.46 20.68
N ASN A 26 7.92 -0.11 19.53
CA ASN A 26 7.62 1.29 19.17
C ASN A 26 6.20 1.68 19.58
N GLU A 27 6.00 2.97 19.88
CA GLU A 27 4.69 3.56 20.10
C GLU A 27 4.12 3.98 18.73
N VAL A 28 3.10 3.26 18.26
CA VAL A 28 2.56 3.45 16.91
C VAL A 28 1.15 4.02 16.96
N THR A 29 0.93 5.10 16.20
CA THR A 29 -0.40 5.63 15.89
C THR A 29 -0.67 5.46 14.40
N VAL A 30 -1.83 4.91 14.05
CA VAL A 30 -2.34 4.82 12.68
C VAL A 30 -3.45 5.86 12.51
N VAL A 31 -3.34 6.72 11.49
CA VAL A 31 -4.42 7.64 11.09
C VAL A 31 -5.10 7.16 9.81
N GLU A 32 -6.43 7.17 9.79
CA GLU A 32 -7.24 6.82 8.62
C GLU A 32 -8.29 7.89 8.37
N ARG A 33 -8.40 8.31 7.10
CA ARG A 33 -9.28 9.40 6.67
C ARG A 33 -10.76 9.02 6.79
N THR A 34 -11.10 7.75 6.63
CA THR A 34 -12.49 7.30 6.76
C THR A 34 -12.91 7.26 8.22
N ALA A 35 -14.18 7.57 8.49
CA ALA A 35 -14.72 7.70 9.85
C ALA A 35 -14.70 6.39 10.64
N GLU A 36 -14.64 5.26 9.95
CA GLU A 36 -14.59 3.92 10.52
C GLU A 36 -13.78 2.99 9.62
N PHE A 37 -13.52 1.78 10.14
CA PHE A 37 -12.89 0.72 9.37
C PHE A 37 -13.80 0.29 8.21
N ARG A 38 -13.22 0.06 7.03
CA ARG A 38 -13.98 -0.27 5.82
C ARG A 38 -13.81 -1.73 5.45
N ASP A 39 -14.95 -2.41 5.39
CA ASP A 39 -15.05 -3.79 4.93
C ASP A 39 -15.24 -3.92 3.42
N GLY A 40 -15.20 -5.18 2.97
CA GLY A 40 -15.43 -5.57 1.58
C GLY A 40 -14.32 -5.10 0.63
N GLY A 41 -14.63 -5.20 -0.66
CA GLY A 41 -13.69 -4.89 -1.75
C GLY A 41 -13.58 -6.04 -2.72
N GLN A 42 -12.60 -5.94 -3.60
CA GLN A 42 -12.29 -6.96 -4.61
C GLN A 42 -11.52 -8.15 -4.02
N ASN A 43 -11.59 -9.30 -4.69
CA ASN A 43 -10.73 -10.45 -4.44
C ASN A 43 -9.26 -10.05 -4.67
N ILE A 44 -8.38 -10.55 -3.82
CA ILE A 44 -6.93 -10.42 -3.96
C ILE A 44 -6.27 -11.74 -3.61
N ASP A 45 -5.10 -11.97 -4.20
CA ASP A 45 -4.27 -13.12 -3.89
C ASP A 45 -3.13 -12.72 -2.95
N VAL A 46 -2.86 -13.55 -1.95
CA VAL A 46 -1.64 -13.45 -1.15
C VAL A 46 -0.68 -14.56 -1.54
N ARG A 47 0.44 -14.18 -2.17
CA ARG A 47 1.43 -15.11 -2.73
C ARG A 47 2.82 -14.86 -2.15
N GLY A 48 3.69 -15.88 -2.27
CA GLY A 48 5.12 -15.80 -1.95
C GLY A 48 5.41 -15.16 -0.59
N ILE A 49 6.18 -14.07 -0.60
CA ILE A 49 6.61 -13.36 0.62
C ILE A 49 5.43 -12.82 1.43
N GLY A 50 4.31 -12.46 0.80
CA GLY A 50 3.13 -12.00 1.52
C GLY A 50 2.57 -13.07 2.47
N ARG A 51 2.55 -14.32 2.02
CA ARG A 51 2.13 -15.47 2.82
C ARG A 51 3.11 -15.72 3.97
N GLU A 52 4.41 -15.60 3.73
CA GLU A 52 5.44 -15.74 4.77
C GLU A 52 5.32 -14.65 5.84
N VAL A 53 4.99 -13.41 5.46
CA VAL A 53 4.72 -12.34 6.43
C VAL A 53 3.53 -12.70 7.33
N LEU A 54 2.42 -13.18 6.75
CA LEU A 54 1.26 -13.62 7.54
C LEU A 54 1.59 -14.80 8.45
N ARG A 55 2.40 -15.75 7.99
CA ARG A 55 2.86 -16.89 8.79
C ARG A 55 3.65 -16.43 10.01
N ARG A 56 4.57 -15.49 9.84
CA ARG A 56 5.36 -14.91 10.95
C ARG A 56 4.52 -14.08 11.92
N MET A 57 3.40 -13.54 11.45
CA MET A 57 2.41 -12.87 12.31
C MET A 57 1.48 -13.86 13.02
N GLY A 58 1.53 -15.16 12.69
CA GLY A 58 0.59 -16.16 13.20
C GLY A 58 -0.82 -16.05 12.61
N LEU A 59 -0.97 -15.35 11.47
CA LEU A 59 -2.28 -15.03 10.87
C LEU A 59 -2.62 -15.87 9.64
N GLU A 60 -1.68 -16.69 9.15
CA GLU A 60 -1.86 -17.46 7.92
C GLU A 60 -3.14 -18.31 7.93
N GLN A 61 -3.36 -19.09 8.98
CA GLN A 61 -4.53 -19.95 9.09
C GLN A 61 -5.83 -19.14 9.12
N ARG A 62 -5.84 -18.03 9.85
CA ARG A 62 -6.99 -17.13 9.93
C ARG A 62 -7.34 -16.53 8.56
N VAL A 63 -6.32 -16.19 7.76
CA VAL A 63 -6.53 -15.69 6.39
C VAL A 63 -7.07 -16.78 5.47
N LEU A 64 -6.58 -18.03 5.59
CA LEU A 64 -7.14 -19.17 4.84
C LEU A 64 -8.61 -19.43 5.20
N GLU A 65 -8.99 -19.33 6.47
CA GLU A 65 -10.38 -19.48 6.93
C GLU A 65 -11.32 -18.39 6.39
N CYS A 66 -10.79 -17.20 6.10
CA CYS A 66 -11.52 -16.09 5.49
C CYS A 66 -11.44 -16.10 3.95
N GLY A 67 -10.85 -17.13 3.34
CA GLY A 67 -10.70 -17.22 1.90
C GLY A 67 -12.03 -17.25 1.15
N THR A 68 -12.01 -16.89 -0.13
CA THR A 68 -13.19 -16.88 -1.01
C THR A 68 -13.72 -18.28 -1.30
N GLY A 69 -12.88 -19.31 -1.10
CA GLY A 69 -13.18 -20.69 -1.46
C GLY A 69 -13.11 -20.96 -2.96
N GLU A 70 -12.51 -20.05 -3.75
CA GLU A 70 -12.31 -20.27 -5.19
C GLU A 70 -11.42 -21.50 -5.40
N THR A 71 -11.90 -22.47 -6.18
CA THR A 71 -11.21 -23.75 -6.45
C THR A 71 -10.47 -23.76 -7.78
N GLY A 72 -10.55 -22.67 -8.55
CA GLY A 72 -9.97 -22.58 -9.89
C GLY A 72 -10.73 -21.67 -10.83
N THR A 73 -10.18 -21.51 -12.03
CA THR A 73 -10.71 -20.63 -13.07
C THR A 73 -11.09 -21.43 -14.31
N ALA A 74 -12.28 -21.17 -14.85
CA ALA A 74 -12.74 -21.71 -16.12
C ALA A 74 -12.98 -20.60 -17.14
N TRP A 75 -12.49 -20.80 -18.36
CA TRP A 75 -12.81 -19.98 -19.52
C TRP A 75 -13.97 -20.61 -20.26
N VAL A 76 -14.95 -19.80 -20.63
CA VAL A 76 -16.14 -20.24 -21.37
C VAL A 76 -16.28 -19.49 -22.69
N ASP A 77 -16.83 -20.16 -23.70
CA ASP A 77 -17.21 -19.54 -24.96
C ASP A 77 -18.56 -18.76 -24.86
N GLY A 78 -19.01 -18.19 -25.97
CA GLY A 78 -20.27 -17.44 -26.03
C GLY A 78 -21.54 -18.28 -25.79
N ASP A 79 -21.43 -19.61 -25.88
CA ASP A 79 -22.50 -20.56 -25.60
C ASP A 79 -22.41 -21.11 -24.16
N GLY A 80 -21.45 -20.62 -23.36
CA GLY A 80 -21.22 -21.05 -21.98
C GLY A 80 -20.49 -22.40 -21.84
N ARG A 81 -19.89 -22.93 -22.91
CA ARG A 81 -19.11 -24.18 -22.83
C ARG A 81 -17.71 -23.89 -22.32
N ILE A 82 -17.22 -24.72 -21.40
CA ILE A 82 -15.85 -24.63 -20.88
C ILE A 82 -14.86 -24.95 -22.01
N VAL A 83 -13.98 -24.01 -22.32
CA VAL A 83 -12.91 -24.16 -23.32
C VAL A 83 -11.54 -24.39 -22.67
N ALA A 84 -11.37 -23.97 -21.42
CA ALA A 84 -10.20 -24.27 -20.61
C ALA A 84 -10.56 -24.18 -19.12
N GLN A 85 -9.95 -25.02 -18.29
CA GLN A 85 -10.12 -25.02 -16.84
C GLN A 85 -8.78 -25.26 -16.17
N PHE A 86 -8.53 -24.54 -15.09
CA PHE A 86 -7.33 -24.65 -14.28
C PHE A 86 -7.74 -24.63 -12.81
N THR A 87 -7.54 -25.73 -12.10
CA THR A 87 -7.81 -25.79 -10.66
C THR A 87 -6.62 -25.26 -9.85
N THR A 88 -6.88 -24.80 -8.63
CA THR A 88 -5.83 -24.38 -7.70
C THR A 88 -4.83 -25.51 -7.42
N ASP A 89 -5.33 -26.74 -7.30
CA ASP A 89 -4.55 -27.91 -6.91
C ASP A 89 -3.61 -28.37 -8.04
N GLU A 90 -4.07 -28.32 -9.29
CA GLU A 90 -3.27 -28.69 -10.47
C GLU A 90 -2.05 -27.79 -10.68
N LEU A 91 -2.12 -26.55 -10.20
CA LEU A 91 -1.07 -25.53 -10.37
C LEU A 91 -0.30 -25.22 -9.08
N GLY A 92 -0.47 -26.05 -8.04
CA GLY A 92 0.24 -25.86 -6.77
C GLY A 92 -0.06 -24.52 -6.08
N GLY A 93 -1.27 -23.98 -6.30
CA GLY A 93 -1.70 -22.71 -5.72
C GLY A 93 -1.11 -21.44 -6.37
N ASP A 94 -0.32 -21.57 -7.44
CA ASP A 94 0.21 -20.42 -8.21
C ASP A 94 -0.45 -20.28 -9.59
N GLY A 95 -1.73 -20.66 -9.67
CA GLY A 95 -2.54 -20.57 -10.88
C GLY A 95 -3.19 -19.20 -11.09
N PRO A 96 -4.16 -19.10 -12.04
CA PRO A 96 -4.94 -17.88 -12.28
C PRO A 96 -5.63 -17.33 -11.02
N THR A 97 -5.92 -18.21 -10.06
CA THR A 97 -6.33 -17.89 -8.69
C THR A 97 -5.37 -18.58 -7.70
N ALA A 98 -5.17 -17.99 -6.53
CA ALA A 98 -4.29 -18.53 -5.50
C ALA A 98 -5.06 -19.38 -4.48
N GLU A 99 -4.40 -20.33 -3.84
CA GLU A 99 -4.95 -21.04 -2.66
C GLU A 99 -5.40 -20.04 -1.57
N MET A 100 -4.66 -18.95 -1.40
CA MET A 100 -4.98 -17.86 -0.48
C MET A 100 -5.55 -16.66 -1.24
N GLU A 101 -6.71 -16.87 -1.85
CA GLU A 101 -7.56 -15.79 -2.36
C GLU A 101 -8.54 -15.32 -1.27
N ILE A 102 -8.58 -14.02 -1.01
CA ILE A 102 -9.39 -13.41 0.06
C ILE A 102 -9.92 -12.05 -0.40
N LEU A 103 -11.07 -11.61 0.13
CA LEU A 103 -11.51 -10.24 -0.08
C LEU A 103 -10.54 -9.25 0.56
N ARG A 104 -10.19 -8.18 -0.16
CA ARG A 104 -9.27 -7.15 0.33
C ARG A 104 -9.68 -6.56 1.68
N GLY A 105 -10.98 -6.43 1.93
CA GLY A 105 -11.53 -5.95 3.20
C GLY A 105 -11.30 -6.92 4.34
N ASP A 106 -11.49 -8.22 4.10
CA ASP A 106 -11.35 -9.26 5.11
C ASP A 106 -9.88 -9.44 5.50
N LEU A 107 -8.96 -9.42 4.53
CA LEU A 107 -7.53 -9.40 4.84
C LEU A 107 -7.16 -8.17 5.69
N ALA A 108 -7.67 -6.99 5.31
CA ALA A 108 -7.42 -5.78 6.07
C ALA A 108 -8.00 -5.88 7.49
N ARG A 109 -9.15 -6.51 7.67
CA ARG A 109 -9.81 -6.71 8.96
C ARG A 109 -8.99 -7.63 9.86
N VAL A 110 -8.54 -8.78 9.35
CA VAL A 110 -7.66 -9.70 10.09
C VAL A 110 -6.39 -8.98 10.57
N LEU A 111 -5.78 -8.17 9.71
CA LEU A 111 -4.58 -7.40 10.06
C LEU A 111 -4.86 -6.27 11.07
N TYR A 112 -6.00 -5.59 10.93
CA TYR A 112 -6.44 -4.57 11.86
C TYR A 112 -6.71 -5.15 13.25
N GLU A 113 -7.46 -6.26 13.32
CA GLU A 113 -7.79 -6.95 14.57
C GLU A 113 -6.53 -7.46 15.28
N ALA A 114 -5.53 -7.95 14.53
CA ALA A 114 -4.26 -8.38 15.10
C ALA A 114 -3.44 -7.22 15.72
N ALA A 115 -3.65 -5.98 15.26
CA ALA A 115 -2.85 -4.82 15.68
C ALA A 115 -3.58 -3.91 16.67
N ARG A 116 -4.92 -3.92 16.70
CA ARG A 116 -5.75 -2.91 17.39
C ARG A 116 -5.54 -2.83 18.91
N ASP A 117 -5.07 -3.89 19.53
CA ASP A 117 -4.86 -3.93 20.98
C ASP A 117 -3.48 -3.36 21.39
N THR A 118 -2.55 -3.20 20.44
CA THR A 118 -1.18 -2.71 20.69
C THR A 118 -0.82 -1.45 19.90
N VAL A 119 -1.76 -0.92 19.11
CA VAL A 119 -1.59 0.24 18.24
C VAL A 119 -2.77 1.19 18.42
N GLU A 120 -2.51 2.49 18.49
CA GLU A 120 -3.58 3.50 18.53
C GLU A 120 -4.12 3.75 17.12
N PHE A 121 -5.42 3.54 16.90
CA PHE A 121 -6.08 3.87 15.63
C PHE A 121 -6.95 5.12 15.76
N ARG A 122 -6.72 6.09 14.87
CA ARG A 122 -7.52 7.33 14.76
C ARG A 122 -8.21 7.39 13.41
N PHE A 123 -9.49 7.03 13.40
CA PHE A 123 -10.36 7.16 12.24
C PHE A 123 -10.92 8.58 12.12
N GLY A 124 -11.28 8.98 10.90
CA GLY A 124 -11.71 10.34 10.57
C GLY A 124 -10.59 11.39 10.55
N ASP A 125 -9.32 10.97 10.66
CA ASP A 125 -8.17 11.85 10.74
C ASP A 125 -7.21 11.64 9.56
N SER A 126 -6.45 12.68 9.19
CA SER A 126 -5.51 12.61 8.07
C SER A 126 -4.45 13.68 8.14
N ILE A 127 -3.26 13.33 7.70
CA ILE A 127 -2.14 14.27 7.61
C ILE A 127 -2.48 15.38 6.62
N ARG A 128 -2.31 16.63 7.05
CA ARG A 128 -2.38 17.81 6.18
C ARG A 128 -0.98 18.12 5.67
N GLY A 129 -0.83 18.40 4.37
CA GLY A 129 0.46 18.81 3.80
C GLY A 129 0.96 20.09 4.46
N GLN A 130 2.19 20.07 4.96
CA GLN A 130 2.88 21.24 5.51
C GLN A 130 3.81 21.86 4.46
N GLY A 131 3.91 23.19 4.43
CA GLY A 131 4.86 23.90 3.56
C GLY A 131 4.54 23.90 2.06
N ILE A 132 3.40 23.33 1.64
CA ILE A 132 2.98 23.28 0.24
C ILE A 132 1.70 24.13 0.08
N PRO A 133 1.65 25.08 -0.88
CA PRO A 133 0.41 25.81 -1.17
C PRO A 133 -0.73 24.83 -1.47
N LYS A 134 -1.92 25.05 -0.91
CA LYS A 134 -3.10 24.17 -1.08
C LYS A 134 -3.45 23.88 -2.55
N ILE A 135 -3.02 24.75 -3.46
CA ILE A 135 -3.24 24.62 -4.90
C ILE A 135 -2.23 23.69 -5.60
N ALA A 136 -1.04 23.47 -5.06
CA ALA A 136 0.02 22.71 -5.72
C ALA A 136 -0.37 21.24 -6.00
N PRO A 137 -0.99 20.47 -5.07
CA PRO A 137 -1.45 19.12 -5.39
C PRO A 137 -2.51 19.09 -6.51
N LYS A 138 -3.38 20.12 -6.56
CA LYS A 138 -4.41 20.24 -7.61
C LYS A 138 -3.81 20.60 -8.97
N LEU A 139 -2.80 21.47 -9.00
CA LEU A 139 -2.05 21.82 -10.21
C LEU A 139 -1.25 20.63 -10.76
N ALA A 140 -0.69 19.80 -9.87
CA ALA A 140 0.07 18.62 -10.24
C ALA A 140 -0.80 17.44 -10.73
N ASN A 141 -2.10 17.45 -10.42
CA ASN A 141 -3.05 16.40 -10.82
C ASN A 141 -4.36 16.98 -11.39
N PRO A 142 -4.31 17.69 -12.54
CA PRO A 142 -5.50 18.27 -13.15
C PRO A 142 -6.46 17.18 -13.63
N LYS A 143 -7.75 17.36 -13.37
CA LYS A 143 -8.81 16.40 -13.74
C LYS A 143 -9.53 16.75 -15.05
N THR A 144 -9.23 17.90 -15.66
CA THR A 144 -9.87 18.34 -16.91
C THR A 144 -8.96 18.07 -18.11
N ARG A 145 -9.55 17.78 -19.28
CA ARG A 145 -8.80 17.54 -20.52
C ARG A 145 -7.87 18.71 -20.88
N LEU A 146 -8.34 19.95 -20.69
CA LEU A 146 -7.54 21.15 -20.91
C LEU A 146 -6.38 21.24 -19.91
N GLY A 147 -6.64 21.00 -18.62
CA GLY A 147 -5.60 21.03 -17.59
C GLY A 147 -4.51 19.99 -17.81
N ILE A 148 -4.88 18.77 -18.21
CA ILE A 148 -3.92 17.71 -18.56
C ILE A 148 -3.06 18.13 -19.77
N ARG A 149 -3.67 18.70 -20.81
CA ARG A 149 -2.93 19.20 -21.99
C ARG A 149 -1.94 20.31 -21.62
N LEU A 150 -2.35 21.25 -20.77
CA LEU A 150 -1.49 22.33 -20.29
C LEU A 150 -0.32 21.80 -19.45
N LEU A 151 -0.58 20.87 -18.53
CA LEU A 151 0.47 20.22 -17.73
C LEU A 151 1.49 19.52 -18.63
N HIS A 152 1.03 18.73 -19.61
CA HIS A 152 1.93 18.06 -20.57
C HIS A 152 2.69 19.03 -21.48
N ALA A 153 2.10 20.17 -21.85
CA ALA A 153 2.83 21.21 -22.57
C ALA A 153 3.95 21.80 -21.70
N ALA A 154 3.65 22.17 -20.46
CA ALA A 154 4.63 22.68 -19.51
C ALA A 154 5.77 21.68 -19.23
N LEU A 155 5.44 20.40 -19.01
CA LEU A 155 6.44 19.34 -18.80
C LEU A 155 7.33 19.12 -20.02
N ARG A 156 6.78 19.18 -21.24
CA ARG A 156 7.57 19.08 -22.48
C ARG A 156 8.52 20.26 -22.65
N ILE A 157 8.08 21.47 -22.31
CA ILE A 157 8.95 22.66 -22.35
C ILE A 157 10.07 22.51 -21.31
N ALA A 158 9.72 22.10 -20.08
CA ALA A 158 10.66 21.90 -18.99
C ALA A 158 11.72 20.81 -19.29
N SER A 159 11.40 19.82 -20.14
CA SER A 159 12.33 18.75 -20.54
C SER A 159 13.23 19.11 -21.72
N THR A 160 13.10 20.30 -22.33
CA THR A 160 13.99 20.73 -23.41
C THR A 160 15.41 21.05 -22.93
N ARG A 161 16.42 20.80 -23.78
CA ARG A 161 17.85 20.97 -23.45
C ARG A 161 18.20 22.38 -22.95
N GLY A 162 17.61 23.42 -23.54
CA GLY A 162 17.88 24.81 -23.16
C GLY A 162 17.39 25.14 -21.73
N VAL A 163 16.21 24.65 -21.36
CA VAL A 163 15.64 24.88 -20.03
C VAL A 163 16.41 24.11 -18.95
N ARG A 164 16.83 22.86 -19.24
CA ARG A 164 17.68 22.08 -18.32
C ARG A 164 19.02 22.76 -18.02
N LEU A 165 19.66 23.36 -19.02
CA LEU A 165 20.95 24.05 -18.84
C LEU A 165 20.82 25.30 -17.96
N ILE A 166 19.73 26.04 -18.10
CA ILE A 166 19.46 27.24 -17.30
C ILE A 166 19.06 26.85 -15.87
N ALA A 167 18.20 25.84 -15.70
CA ALA A 167 17.79 25.35 -14.39
C ALA A 167 18.96 24.76 -13.59
N GLY A 168 19.87 24.03 -14.25
CA GLY A 168 21.10 23.52 -13.64
C GLY A 168 22.08 24.62 -13.21
N ARG A 169 21.98 25.83 -13.76
CA ARG A 169 22.77 26.99 -13.32
C ARG A 169 22.13 27.76 -12.17
N LEU A 170 20.79 27.87 -12.14
CA LEU A 170 20.07 28.64 -11.11
C LEU A 170 19.75 27.85 -9.83
N PHE A 171 19.48 26.54 -9.93
CA PHE A 171 18.90 25.75 -8.84
C PHE A 171 19.83 24.68 -8.25
N SER A 172 21.07 24.58 -8.73
CA SER A 172 22.08 23.69 -8.15
C SER A 172 22.61 24.26 -6.82
N ARG A 173 21.79 24.21 -5.77
CA ARG A 173 22.35 24.09 -4.42
C ARG A 173 22.84 22.65 -4.26
N PRO A 174 24.03 22.41 -3.69
CA PRO A 174 24.44 21.04 -3.39
C PRO A 174 23.36 20.41 -2.50
N PRO A 175 22.86 19.20 -2.82
CA PRO A 175 21.87 18.54 -1.98
C PRO A 175 22.48 18.42 -0.58
N LYS A 176 21.78 18.93 0.42
CA LYS A 176 22.13 18.66 1.82
C LYS A 176 22.05 17.15 1.95
N ALA A 177 23.19 16.50 2.21
CA ALA A 177 23.23 15.05 2.34
C ALA A 177 22.11 14.64 3.32
N PRO A 178 21.29 13.63 2.99
CA PRO A 178 20.37 13.09 3.97
C PRO A 178 21.23 12.72 5.18
N ASP A 179 20.82 13.19 6.36
CA ASP A 179 21.46 12.77 7.61
C ASP A 179 21.12 11.28 7.79
N ILE A 180 22.00 10.44 7.24
CA ILE A 180 22.00 8.99 7.38
C ILE A 180 22.89 8.60 8.54
N SER A 181 22.95 9.40 9.61
CA SER A 181 23.54 8.93 10.86
C SER A 181 23.01 7.53 11.12
N VAL A 182 23.93 6.57 11.01
CA VAL A 182 23.68 5.17 11.27
C VAL A 182 23.15 5.17 12.69
N TYR A 183 21.93 4.68 12.90
CA TYR A 183 21.41 4.47 14.23
C TYR A 183 22.48 3.71 15.01
N GLU A 184 23.10 4.36 16.00
CA GLU A 184 24.03 3.66 16.88
C GLU A 184 23.23 2.56 17.55
N HIS A 185 23.50 1.31 17.17
CA HIS A 185 23.05 0.17 17.94
C HIS A 185 23.72 0.29 19.30
N PRO A 186 22.97 0.48 20.41
CA PRO A 186 23.57 0.30 21.72
C PRO A 186 24.00 -1.17 21.78
N ALA A 187 25.31 -1.39 21.84
CA ALA A 187 25.84 -2.70 22.18
C ALA A 187 25.33 -3.04 23.58
N GLY A 188 24.50 -4.07 23.66
CA GLY A 188 23.94 -4.62 24.89
C GLY A 188 23.44 -6.02 24.62
#